data_AF-K1YJS9-F1
#
_entry.id   AF-K1YJS9-F1
#
_cell.length_a   1.000
_cell.length_b   1.000
_cell.length_c   1.000
_cell.angle_alpha   90.00
_cell.angle_beta   90.00
_cell.angle_gamma   90.00
#
_symmetry.space_group_name_H-M   'P 1'
#
loop_
_entity.id
_entity.type
_entity.pdbx_description
1 polymer ?
#
loop_
_entity_poly.entity_id
_entity_poly.type
_entity_poly.pdbx_seq_one_letter_code
_entity_poly.pdbx_strand_id
1 'polypeptide(L)' 'MGGDQIEMLVEQAHCLFGESSIFEVFDLPSRREALRTLVEFYGPVDVEKVDRYLFILDQLRDVL' A
#
# COMPACT_ATOMS: atom_id res chain seq x y z
N MET A 1 2.86 14.21 16.67
CA MET A 1 2.02 13.00 16.77
C MET A 1 1.40 12.60 15.41
N GLY A 2 1.95 13.02 14.26
CA GLY A 2 1.52 12.51 12.94
C GLY A 2 2.49 11.49 12.35
N GLY A 3 3.79 11.63 12.66
CA GLY A 3 4.85 10.73 12.16
C GLY A 3 4.69 9.28 12.61
N ASP A 4 4.29 9.04 13.87
CA ASP A 4 4.11 7.69 14.41
C ASP A 4 3.04 6.88 13.66
N GLN A 5 1.98 7.55 13.21
CA GLN A 5 0.88 6.89 12.49
C GLN A 5 1.27 6.56 11.05
N ILE A 6 2.02 7.44 10.40
CA ILE A 6 2.56 7.22 9.06
C ILE A 6 3.54 6.04 9.07
N GLU A 7 4.50 6.00 10.01
CA GLU A 7 5.43 4.87 10.16
C GLU A 7 4.70 3.55 10.38
N MET A 8 3.68 3.53 11.25
CA MET A 8 2.92 2.32 11.54
C MET A 8 2.09 1.82 10.35
N LEU A 9 1.59 2.71 9.49
CA LEU A 9 0.90 2.36 8.25
C LEU A 9 1.89 1.82 7.20
N VAL A 10 3.06 2.44 7.08
CA VAL A 10 4.14 2.00 6.20
C VAL A 10 4.63 0.60 6.59
N GLU A 11 4.87 0.35 7.88
CA GLU A 11 5.25 -0.98 8.38
C GLU A 11 4.19 -2.05 8.06
N GLN A 12 2.90 -1.74 8.24
CA GLN A 12 1.82 -2.68 7.93
C GLN A 12 1.77 -3.03 6.44
N ALA A 13 1.96 -2.04 5.56
CA ALA A 13 2.03 -2.26 4.13
C ALA A 13 3.25 -3.12 3.74
N HIS A 14 4.42 -2.86 4.35
CA HIS A 14 5.61 -3.68 4.17
C HIS A 14 5.41 -5.11 4.69
N CYS A 15 4.62 -5.32 5.73
CA CYS A 15 4.27 -6.67 6.19
C CYS A 15 3.41 -7.45 5.17
N LEU A 16 2.62 -6.77 4.35
CA LEU A 16 1.71 -7.40 3.37
C LEU A 16 2.43 -7.78 2.07
N PHE A 17 3.18 -6.84 1.50
CA PHE A 17 3.83 -7.00 0.19
C PHE A 17 5.36 -7.05 0.30
N GLY A 18 5.97 -6.95 1.49
CA GLY A 18 7.42 -6.89 1.64
C GLY A 18 7.97 -5.47 1.41
N GLU A 19 9.29 -5.34 1.38
CA GLU A 19 9.98 -4.04 1.33
C GLU A 19 9.85 -3.28 -0.01
N SER A 20 9.10 -3.75 -1.01
CA SER A 20 8.92 -2.94 -2.22
C SER A 20 8.10 -1.69 -1.87
N SER A 21 8.64 -0.57 -2.34
CA SER A 21 8.35 0.76 -1.83
C SER A 21 6.87 1.06 -1.91
N ILE A 22 6.19 1.09 -0.77
CA ILE A 22 4.82 1.59 -0.64
C ILE A 22 4.64 2.95 -1.32
N PHE A 23 5.70 3.75 -1.35
CA PHE A 23 5.75 5.05 -2.02
C PHE A 23 5.60 4.98 -3.55
N GLU A 24 6.02 3.89 -4.21
CA GLU A 24 5.80 3.71 -5.65
C GLU A 24 4.33 3.49 -5.99
N VAL A 25 3.58 2.92 -5.04
CA VAL A 25 2.16 2.63 -5.19
C VAL A 25 1.29 3.74 -4.61
N PHE A 26 1.81 4.49 -3.64
CA PHE A 26 1.14 5.62 -2.98
C PHE A 26 0.86 6.78 -3.95
N ASP A 27 1.78 7.03 -4.88
CA ASP A 27 1.64 8.08 -5.90
C ASP A 27 0.58 7.72 -6.97
N LEU A 28 0.21 6.44 -7.09
CA LEU A 28 -0.74 6.00 -8.13
C LEU A 28 -2.15 6.50 -7.83
N PRO A 29 -2.76 7.31 -8.71
CA PRO A 29 -4.02 8.00 -8.41
C PRO A 29 -5.19 7.04 -8.19
N SER A 30 -5.14 5.83 -8.75
CA SER A 30 -6.26 4.88 -8.76
C SER A 30 -5.90 3.52 -8.17
N ARG A 31 -6.83 2.95 -7.38
CA ARG A 31 -6.76 1.56 -6.86
C ARG A 31 -6.48 0.52 -7.95
N ARG A 32 -6.98 0.75 -9.16
CA ARG A 32 -6.74 -0.12 -10.33
C ARG A 32 -5.28 -0.13 -10.77
N GLU A 33 -4.60 1.01 -10.75
CA GLU A 33 -3.19 1.09 -11.11
C GLU A 33 -2.34 0.46 -10.02
N ALA A 34 -2.66 0.75 -8.75
CA ALA A 34 -2.02 0.08 -7.62
C ALA A 34 -2.11 -1.45 -7.71
N LEU A 35 -3.31 -1.98 -7.97
CA LEU A 35 -3.51 -3.42 -8.13
C LEU A 35 -2.75 -3.99 -9.33
N ARG A 36 -2.70 -3.27 -10.46
CA ARG A 36 -1.93 -3.68 -11.63
C ARG A 36 -0.44 -3.75 -11.32
N THR A 37 0.12 -2.72 -10.70
CA THR A 37 1.52 -2.69 -10.26
C THR A 37 1.81 -3.84 -9.31
N LEU A 38 0.96 -4.08 -8.31
CA LEU A 38 1.12 -5.20 -7.38
C LEU A 38 1.12 -6.54 -8.10
N VAL A 39 0.22 -6.75 -9.07
CA VAL A 39 0.19 -7.98 -9.87
C VAL A 39 1.43 -8.11 -10.76
N GLU A 40 1.94 -7.02 -11.33
CA GLU A 40 3.14 -7.03 -12.18
C GLU A 40 4.41 -7.32 -11.36
N PHE A 41 4.53 -6.78 -10.13
CA PHE A 41 5.69 -6.99 -9.27
C PHE A 41 5.67 -8.34 -8.53
N TYR A 42 4.52 -8.74 -8.00
CA TYR A 42 4.40 -9.91 -7.13
C TYR A 42 3.73 -11.12 -7.79
N GLY A 43 3.24 -10.97 -9.01
CA GLY A 43 2.50 -12.01 -9.71
C GLY A 43 1.04 -12.12 -9.22
N PRO A 44 0.43 -13.32 -9.21
CA PRO A 44 -0.93 -13.48 -8.70
C PRO A 44 -0.98 -13.16 -7.20
N VAL A 45 -1.53 -12.00 -6.88
CA VAL A 45 -1.67 -11.49 -5.51
C VAL A 45 -3.00 -11.90 -4.89
N ASP A 46 -3.00 -12.18 -3.58
CA ASP A 46 -4.22 -12.42 -2.82
C ASP A 46 -5.09 -11.16 -2.78
N VAL A 47 -6.36 -11.30 -3.19
CA VAL A 47 -7.32 -10.19 -3.21
C VAL A 47 -7.49 -9.59 -1.82
N GLU A 48 -7.52 -10.41 -0.77
CA GLU A 48 -7.59 -9.92 0.63
C GLU A 48 -6.35 -9.11 1.05
N LYS A 49 -5.16 -9.49 0.58
CA LYS A 49 -3.94 -8.73 0.87
C LYS A 49 -3.94 -7.40 0.13
N VAL A 50 -4.38 -7.38 -1.12
CA VAL A 50 -4.51 -6.14 -1.90
C VAL A 50 -5.53 -5.22 -1.27
N ASP A 51 -6.69 -5.72 -0.85
CA ASP A 51 -7.73 -4.89 -0.25
C ASP A 51 -7.24 -4.22 1.04
N ARG A 52 -6.55 -4.97 1.91
CA ARG A 52 -5.88 -4.41 3.11
C ARG A 52 -4.81 -3.38 2.76
N TYR A 53 -4.00 -3.65 1.74
CA TYR A 53 -2.95 -2.73 1.31
C TYR A 53 -3.55 -1.42 0.78
N LEU A 54 -4.59 -1.50 -0.05
CA LEU A 54 -5.31 -0.33 -0.55
C LEU A 54 -5.98 0.46 0.59
N PHE A 55 -6.49 -0.22 1.61
CA PHE A 55 -7.05 0.43 2.80
C PHE A 55 -5.98 1.19 3.61
N ILE A 56 -4.76 0.64 3.70
CA ILE A 56 -3.63 1.33 4.35
C ILE A 56 -3.21 2.57 3.53
N LEU A 57 -3.18 2.47 2.19
CA LEU A 57 -2.90 3.62 1.32
C LEU A 57 -3.96 4.73 1.45
N ASP A 58 -5.23 4.36 1.56
CA ASP A 58 -6.35 5.28 1.79
C ASP A 58 -6.15 6.05 3.10
N GLN A 59 -5.81 5.35 4.19
CA GLN A 59 -5.49 5.98 5.48
C GLN A 59 -4.26 6.88 5.41
N LEU A 60 -3.19 6.46 4.71
CA LEU A 60 -2.00 7.30 4.52
C LEU A 60 -2.33 8.60 3.79
N ARG A 61 -3.24 8.58 2.82
CA ARG A 61 -3.69 9.77 2.08
C ARG A 61 -4.56 10.71 2.90
N ASP A 62 -5.29 10.19 3.88
CA ASP A 62 -6.10 11.01 4.79
C ASP A 62 -5.23 11.71 5.85
N VAL A 63 -4.09 11.09 6.19
CA VAL A 63 -3.14 11.59 7.19
C VAL A 63 -2.12 12.59 6.61
N LEU A 64 -1.79 12.51 5.31
CA LEU A 64 -0.84 13.38 4.60
C LEU A 64 -1.51 14.62 3.99
#